data_AF-A0A816GDE4-F1
#
_entry.id   AF-A0A816GDE4-F1
#
_cell.length_a   1.000
_cell.length_b   1.000
_cell.length_c   1.000
_cell.angle_alpha   90.00
_cell.angle_beta   90.00
_cell.angle_gamma   90.00
#
_symmetry.space_group_name_H-M   'P 1'
#
loop_
_entity.id
_entity.type
_entity.pdbx_description
1 polymer ?
#
loop_
_entity_poly.entity_id
_entity_poly.type
_entity_poly.pdbx_seq_one_letter_code
_entity_poly.pdbx_strand_id
1 'polypeptide(L)'
;MLFVNILLMNLLIALFSFTINDIQTQARYVWAYDRCDIIRTYHARPALFPPFTFLISIMQCFQWCWKKLYRNRNGKEEQSQCFKMIPINDDVDHAWLEFERYSTNGYIRQLLDDQATALVKGTTTDVTSESSSNNADELKRIKTLVTDIQTRFVQMETRCDRWITDMKEA
;
A
#
# COMPACT_ATOMS: atom_id res chain seq x y z
N MET A 1 -23.55 -49.21 10.15
CA MET A 1 -23.82 -48.30 9.01
C MET A 1 -24.20 -46.89 9.45
N LEU A 2 -25.16 -46.73 10.37
CA LEU A 2 -25.66 -45.41 10.77
C LEU A 2 -24.64 -44.57 11.59
N PHE A 3 -23.90 -45.18 12.52
CA PHE A 3 -22.90 -44.49 13.34
C PHE A 3 -21.72 -43.93 12.53
N VAL A 4 -21.18 -44.74 11.61
CA VAL A 4 -20.09 -44.32 10.72
C VAL A 4 -20.53 -43.17 9.82
N ASN A 5 -21.76 -43.20 9.30
CA ASN A 5 -22.29 -42.11 8.47
C ASN A 5 -22.45 -40.80 9.24
N ILE A 6 -22.94 -40.84 10.49
CA ILE A 6 -23.03 -39.65 11.35
C ILE A 6 -21.64 -39.12 11.68
N LEU A 7 -20.69 -40.00 12.00
CA LEU A 7 -19.32 -39.61 12.33
C LEU A 7 -18.58 -39.02 11.11
N LEU A 8 -18.77 -39.59 9.92
CA LEU A 8 -18.18 -39.10 8.68
C LEU A 8 -18.73 -37.72 8.31
N MET A 9 -20.04 -37.51 8.39
CA MET A 9 -20.64 -36.20 8.11
C MET A 9 -20.19 -35.15 9.11
N ASN A 10 -20.14 -35.47 10.40
CA ASN A 10 -19.65 -34.54 11.42
C ASN A 10 -18.19 -34.15 11.20
N LEU A 11 -17.34 -35.10 10.79
CA LEU A 11 -15.95 -34.82 10.47
C LEU A 11 -15.82 -33.99 9.18
N LEU A 12 -16.62 -34.29 8.17
CA LEU A 12 -16.62 -33.56 6.89
C LEU A 12 -17.04 -32.11 7.10
N ILE A 13 -18.10 -31.87 7.89
CA ILE A 13 -18.56 -30.53 8.25
C ILE A 13 -17.46 -29.81 9.04
N ALA A 14 -16.84 -30.47 10.03
CA ALA A 14 -15.75 -29.87 10.80
C ALA A 14 -14.55 -29.48 9.91
N LEU A 15 -14.18 -30.32 8.95
CA LEU A 15 -13.11 -30.05 7.99
C LEU A 15 -13.47 -28.87 7.08
N PHE A 16 -14.69 -28.86 6.52
CA PHE A 16 -15.15 -27.74 5.69
C PHE A 16 -15.20 -26.43 6.47
N SER A 17 -15.74 -26.43 7.69
CA SER A 17 -15.78 -25.22 8.52
C SER A 17 -14.37 -24.71 8.85
N PHE A 18 -13.43 -25.60 9.16
CA PHE A 18 -12.04 -25.23 9.38
C PHE A 18 -11.38 -24.64 8.13
N THR A 19 -11.46 -25.35 7.00
CA THR A 19 -10.84 -24.94 5.74
C THR A 19 -11.49 -23.68 5.15
N ILE A 20 -12.82 -23.52 5.26
CA ILE A 20 -13.50 -22.30 4.82
C ILE A 20 -13.02 -21.11 5.65
N ASN A 21 -12.91 -21.23 6.97
CA ASN A 21 -12.44 -20.13 7.82
C ASN A 21 -11.00 -19.73 7.48
N ASP A 22 -10.12 -20.70 7.28
CA ASP A 22 -8.73 -20.46 6.89
C ASP A 22 -8.65 -19.79 5.50
N ILE A 23 -9.31 -20.37 4.50
CA ILE A 23 -9.34 -19.86 3.12
C ILE A 23 -10.04 -18.50 3.03
N GLN A 24 -11.08 -18.22 3.81
CA GLN A 24 -11.82 -16.96 3.74
C GLN A 24 -10.96 -15.73 4.07
N THR A 25 -9.92 -15.88 4.91
CA THR A 25 -9.01 -14.77 5.21
C THR A 25 -8.14 -14.46 4.00
N GLN A 26 -7.54 -15.48 3.37
CA GLN A 26 -6.72 -15.35 2.17
C GLN A 26 -7.54 -14.93 0.94
N ALA A 27 -8.73 -15.49 0.78
CA ALA A 27 -9.64 -15.18 -0.32
C ALA A 27 -10.14 -13.73 -0.27
N ARG A 28 -10.29 -13.13 0.92
CA ARG A 28 -10.62 -11.70 1.04
C ARG A 28 -9.54 -10.80 0.46
N TYR A 29 -8.26 -11.13 0.66
CA TYR A 29 -7.15 -10.39 0.06
C TYR A 29 -7.13 -10.53 -1.46
N VAL A 30 -7.30 -11.75 -1.96
CA VAL A 30 -7.38 -12.01 -3.41
C VAL A 30 -8.56 -11.27 -4.03
N TRP A 31 -9.74 -11.32 -3.40
CA TRP A 31 -10.91 -10.58 -3.89
C TRP A 31 -10.70 -9.07 -3.90
N ALA A 32 -10.04 -8.51 -2.88
CA ALA A 32 -9.73 -7.09 -2.85
C ALA A 32 -8.77 -6.70 -3.99
N TYR A 33 -7.76 -7.53 -4.26
CA TYR A 33 -6.83 -7.35 -5.37
C TYR A 33 -7.54 -7.42 -6.73
N ASP A 34 -8.30 -8.49 -6.97
CA ASP A 34 -9.04 -8.71 -8.21
C ASP A 34 -10.05 -7.60 -8.45
N ARG A 35 -10.76 -7.15 -7.41
CA ARG A 35 -11.71 -6.04 -7.51
C ARG A 35 -11.02 -4.75 -7.95
N CYS A 36 -9.85 -4.44 -7.42
CA CYS A 36 -9.09 -3.26 -7.83
C CYS A 36 -8.64 -3.35 -9.30
N ASP A 37 -8.22 -4.53 -9.75
CA ASP A 37 -7.86 -4.74 -11.16
C ASP A 37 -9.05 -4.56 -12.11
N ILE A 38 -10.19 -5.12 -11.72
CA ILE A 38 -11.45 -4.96 -12.45
C ILE A 38 -11.82 -3.49 -12.54
N ILE A 39 -11.85 -2.77 -11.41
CA ILE A 39 -12.19 -1.33 -11.36
C ILE A 39 -11.26 -0.51 -12.27
N ARG A 40 -9.95 -0.76 -12.21
CA ARG A 40 -8.96 -0.12 -13.10
C ARG A 40 -9.27 -0.36 -14.57
N THR A 41 -9.61 -1.60 -14.93
CA THR A 41 -9.92 -1.97 -16.31
C THR A 41 -11.23 -1.34 -16.80
N TYR A 42 -12.25 -1.22 -15.94
CA TYR A 42 -13.51 -0.57 -16.30
C TYR A 42 -13.34 0.94 -16.53
N HIS A 43 -12.52 1.62 -15.72
CA HIS A 43 -12.27 3.04 -15.89
C HIS A 43 -11.49 3.36 -17.17
N ALA A 44 -10.65 2.44 -17.66
CA ALA A 44 -9.89 2.61 -18.90
C ALA A 44 -10.73 2.35 -20.17
N ARG A 45 -11.91 1.72 -20.05
CA ARG A 45 -12.78 1.42 -21.20
C ARG A 45 -13.75 2.58 -21.46
N PRO A 46 -13.96 2.98 -22.73
CA PRO A 46 -15.02 3.92 -23.05
C PRO A 46 -16.37 3.34 -22.61
N ALA A 47 -17.21 4.14 -21.94
CA ALA A 47 -18.41 3.72 -21.21
C ALA A 47 -19.60 3.24 -22.09
N LEU A 48 -19.33 2.66 -23.25
CA LEU A 48 -20.33 2.33 -24.26
C LEU A 48 -20.54 0.82 -24.36
N PHE A 49 -21.79 0.42 -24.61
CA PHE A 49 -22.17 -0.99 -24.64
C PHE A 49 -21.41 -1.77 -25.74
N PRO A 50 -21.16 -3.09 -25.57
CA PRO A 50 -20.29 -3.87 -26.46
C PRO A 50 -20.59 -3.76 -27.97
N PRO A 51 -21.85 -3.62 -28.43
CA PRO A 51 -22.14 -3.44 -29.85
C PRO A 51 -21.81 -2.07 -30.45
N PHE A 52 -21.57 -1.00 -29.65
CA PHE A 52 -21.13 0.31 -30.18
C PHE A 52 -19.60 0.48 -30.14
N THR A 53 -18.84 -0.54 -29.74
CA THR A 53 -17.37 -0.46 -29.66
C THR A 53 -16.71 -0.16 -31.01
N PHE A 54 -17.26 -0.67 -32.12
CA PHE A 54 -16.71 -0.45 -33.46
C PHE A 54 -16.68 1.04 -33.88
N LEU A 55 -17.74 1.80 -33.56
CA LEU A 55 -17.81 3.24 -33.88
C LEU A 55 -16.75 4.03 -33.12
N ILE A 56 -16.50 3.68 -31.85
CA ILE A 56 -15.45 4.31 -31.04
C ILE A 56 -14.07 3.99 -31.63
N SER A 57 -13.82 2.73 -32.00
CA SER A 57 -12.55 2.33 -32.61
C SER A 57 -12.29 3.10 -33.92
N ILE A 58 -13.33 3.36 -34.73
CA ILE A 58 -13.22 4.20 -35.93
C ILE A 58 -12.87 5.65 -35.55
N MET A 59 -13.57 6.24 -34.58
CA MET A 59 -13.30 7.61 -34.15
C MET A 59 -11.89 7.77 -33.56
N GLN A 60 -11.41 6.79 -32.78
CA GLN A 60 -10.05 6.77 -32.25
C GLN A 60 -9.01 6.63 -33.36
N CYS A 61 -9.25 5.77 -34.36
CA CYS A 61 -8.39 5.64 -35.53
C CYS A 61 -8.29 6.96 -36.31
N PHE A 62 -9.42 7.65 -36.48
CA PHE A 62 -9.48 8.94 -37.14
C PHE A 62 -8.77 10.05 -36.36
N GLN A 63 -9.00 10.13 -35.05
CA GLN A 63 -8.28 11.04 -34.15
C GLN A 63 -6.77 10.76 -34.16
N TRP A 64 -6.37 9.49 -34.22
CA TRP A 64 -4.96 9.11 -34.32
C TRP A 64 -4.34 9.55 -35.65
N CYS A 65 -5.04 9.32 -36.77
CA CYS A 65 -4.63 9.80 -38.09
C CYS A 65 -4.53 11.33 -38.13
N TRP A 66 -5.50 12.05 -37.56
CA TRP A 66 -5.49 13.51 -37.47
C TRP A 66 -4.38 14.04 -36.55
N LYS A 67 -4.20 13.48 -35.35
CA LYS A 67 -3.07 13.80 -34.48
C LYS A 67 -1.76 13.56 -35.25
N LYS A 68 -1.60 12.46 -35.98
CA LYS A 68 -0.39 12.18 -36.76
C LYS A 68 -0.14 13.20 -37.88
N LEU A 69 -1.19 13.69 -38.54
CA LEU A 69 -1.09 14.67 -39.62
C LEU A 69 -0.83 16.11 -39.12
N TYR A 70 -1.25 16.44 -37.90
CA TYR A 70 -1.18 17.80 -37.33
C TYR A 70 -0.16 17.99 -36.18
N ARG A 71 0.58 16.94 -35.77
CA ARG A 71 1.37 17.00 -34.52
C ARG A 71 2.74 17.66 -34.68
N ASN A 72 2.84 18.87 -34.12
CA ASN A 72 4.07 19.48 -33.62
C ASN A 72 4.66 18.64 -32.47
N ARG A 73 6.00 18.57 -32.35
CA ARG A 73 6.80 17.57 -31.59
C ARG A 73 6.63 17.53 -30.05
N ASN A 74 5.59 18.11 -29.46
CA ASN A 74 5.38 18.08 -28.01
C ASN A 74 4.47 16.91 -27.61
N GLY A 75 5.01 15.70 -27.73
CA GLY A 75 4.35 14.47 -27.29
C GLY A 75 4.44 14.31 -25.77
N LYS A 76 3.45 14.82 -25.02
CA LYS A 76 3.14 14.26 -23.71
C LYS A 76 2.36 12.98 -23.95
N GLU A 77 2.94 11.83 -23.58
CA GLU A 77 2.23 10.55 -23.55
C GLU A 77 0.97 10.72 -22.69
N GLU A 78 -0.21 10.47 -23.28
CA GLU A 78 -1.43 10.24 -22.53
C GLU A 78 -1.28 8.87 -21.84
N GLN A 79 -0.46 8.81 -20.78
CA GLN A 79 -0.57 7.73 -19.80
C GLN A 79 -2.00 7.73 -19.31
N SER A 80 -2.65 6.57 -19.40
CA SER A 80 -4.02 6.35 -18.97
C SER A 80 -4.20 6.95 -17.58
N GLN A 81 -4.94 8.06 -17.49
CA GLN A 81 -5.23 8.81 -16.27
C GLN A 81 -6.23 8.06 -15.38
N CYS A 82 -6.01 6.76 -15.17
CA CYS A 82 -6.79 5.99 -14.24
C CYS A 82 -6.37 6.45 -12.84
N PHE A 83 -7.29 7.08 -12.10
CA PHE A 83 -7.08 7.53 -10.71
C PHE A 83 -5.97 8.56 -10.49
N LYS A 84 -5.60 9.38 -11.49
CA LYS A 84 -4.70 10.50 -11.23
C LYS A 84 -5.42 11.53 -10.35
N MET A 85 -5.06 11.58 -9.08
CA MET A 85 -5.50 12.62 -8.17
C MET A 85 -4.78 13.91 -8.58
N ILE A 86 -5.54 14.88 -9.09
CA ILE A 86 -5.03 16.20 -9.44
C ILE A 86 -5.34 17.10 -8.25
N PRO A 87 -4.34 17.76 -7.66
CA PRO A 87 -4.58 18.63 -6.52
C PRO A 87 -5.41 19.83 -6.94
N ILE A 88 -6.35 20.22 -6.08
CA ILE A 88 -7.22 21.38 -6.33
C ILE A 88 -6.40 22.68 -6.16
N ASN A 89 -5.44 22.69 -5.24
CA ASN A 89 -4.53 23.79 -4.97
C ASN A 89 -3.26 23.27 -4.25
N ASP A 90 -2.15 24.00 -4.37
CA ASP A 90 -0.86 23.64 -3.74
C ASP A 90 -0.96 23.56 -2.20
N ASP A 91 -1.81 24.40 -1.59
CA ASP A 91 -2.05 24.39 -0.14
C ASP A 91 -2.70 23.08 0.34
N VAL A 92 -3.55 22.49 -0.49
CA VAL A 92 -4.26 21.23 -0.17
C VAL A 92 -3.27 20.07 -0.20
N ASP A 93 -2.32 20.07 -1.12
CA ASP A 93 -1.26 19.05 -1.19
C ASP A 93 -0.34 19.09 0.01
N HIS A 94 0.07 20.28 0.44
CA HIS A 94 0.86 20.42 1.65
C HIS A 94 0.12 19.90 2.90
N ALA A 95 -1.19 20.17 3.00
CA ALA A 95 -2.00 19.63 4.09
C ALA A 95 -2.13 18.10 4.06
N TRP A 96 -2.28 17.49 2.87
CA TRP A 96 -2.30 16.03 2.71
C TRP A 96 -0.98 15.39 3.08
N LEU A 97 0.14 15.97 2.65
CA LEU A 97 1.48 15.48 2.99
C LEU A 97 1.75 15.54 4.50
N GLU A 98 1.34 16.63 5.15
CA GLU A 98 1.50 16.76 6.61
C GLU A 98 0.63 15.75 7.36
N PHE A 99 -0.59 15.49 6.87
CA PHE A 99 -1.44 14.42 7.40
C PHE A 99 -0.79 13.03 7.26
N GLU A 100 -0.30 12.68 6.06
CA GLU A 100 0.38 11.40 5.82
C GLU A 100 1.58 11.23 6.76
N ARG A 101 2.37 12.29 6.90
CA ARG A 101 3.53 12.31 7.79
C ARG A 101 3.14 12.13 9.26
N TYR A 102 2.13 12.86 9.74
CA TYR A 102 1.65 12.76 11.11
C TYR A 102 1.15 11.35 11.41
N SER A 103 0.29 10.79 10.55
CA SER A 103 -0.26 9.45 10.72
C SER A 103 0.81 8.36 10.68
N THR A 104 1.77 8.46 9.75
CA THR A 104 2.88 7.51 9.63
C THR A 104 3.78 7.55 10.86
N ASN A 105 4.15 8.74 11.31
CA ASN A 105 4.99 8.90 12.49
C ASN A 105 4.29 8.40 13.77
N GLY A 106 2.99 8.64 13.89
CA GLY A 106 2.18 8.10 14.98
C GLY A 106 2.21 6.58 15.01
N TYR A 107 2.00 5.94 13.85
CA TYR A 107 2.05 4.48 13.72
C TYR A 107 3.43 3.89 14.04
N ILE A 108 4.52 4.50 13.54
CA ILE A 108 5.89 4.06 13.83
C ILE A 108 6.18 4.14 15.33
N ARG A 109 5.75 5.22 15.99
CA ARG A 109 5.92 5.35 17.45
C ARG A 109 5.18 4.27 18.22
N GLN A 110 3.96 3.93 17.79
CA GLN A 110 3.20 2.85 18.41
C GLN A 110 3.89 1.49 18.24
N LEU A 111 4.41 1.19 17.05
CA LEU A 111 5.19 -0.03 16.83
C LEU A 111 6.44 -0.12 17.72
N LEU A 112 7.14 1.01 17.90
CA LEU A 112 8.31 1.07 18.78
C LEU A 112 7.92 0.85 20.25
N ASP A 113 6.78 1.40 20.69
CA ASP A 113 6.27 1.21 22.05
C ASP A 113 5.79 -0.23 22.30
N ASP A 114 5.08 -0.84 21.34
CA ASP A 114 4.66 -2.25 21.39
C ASP A 114 5.89 -3.19 21.44
N GLN A 115 6.95 -2.87 20.68
CA GLN A 115 8.20 -3.64 20.73
C GLN A 115 8.93 -3.44 22.06
N ALA A 116 8.98 -2.20 22.59
CA ALA A 116 9.61 -1.90 23.87
C ALA A 116 8.88 -2.59 25.03
N THR A 117 7.54 -2.57 25.04
CA THR A 117 6.72 -3.24 26.06
C THR A 117 6.82 -4.77 25.97
N ALA A 118 6.88 -5.34 24.76
CA ALA A 118 7.15 -6.77 24.58
C ALA A 118 8.52 -7.18 25.12
N LEU A 119 9.56 -6.37 24.90
CA LEU A 119 10.91 -6.59 25.45
C LEU A 119 10.89 -6.50 26.98
N VAL A 120 10.29 -5.47 27.56
CA VAL A 120 10.18 -5.32 29.04
C VAL A 120 9.42 -6.50 29.67
N LYS A 121 8.36 -6.99 29.02
CA LYS A 121 7.59 -8.14 29.48
C LYS A 121 8.41 -9.43 29.42
N GLY A 122 9.20 -9.62 28.36
CA GLY A 122 10.16 -10.74 28.24
C GLY A 122 11.27 -10.69 29.29
N THR A 123 11.82 -9.51 29.57
CA THR A 123 12.87 -9.33 30.59
C THR A 123 12.34 -9.55 32.01
N THR A 124 11.06 -9.26 32.27
CA THR A 124 10.46 -9.45 33.62
C THR A 124 10.22 -10.93 33.94
N THR A 125 10.02 -11.78 32.93
CA THR A 125 9.80 -13.22 33.11
C THR A 125 11.07 -14.06 33.08
N ASP A 126 12.24 -13.48 32.74
CA ASP A 126 13.47 -14.24 32.44
C ASP A 126 14.73 -13.65 33.09
N VAL A 127 14.64 -13.26 34.37
CA VAL A 127 15.82 -12.84 35.15
C VAL A 127 16.50 -14.08 35.76
N THR A 128 17.36 -14.73 34.96
CA THR A 128 18.57 -15.41 35.46
C THR A 128 19.80 -14.85 34.73
N SER A 129 20.47 -13.92 35.42
CA SER A 129 21.80 -13.29 35.30
C SER A 129 22.70 -13.32 34.04
N GLU A 130 22.53 -14.17 33.02
CA GLU A 130 23.53 -14.35 31.95
C GLU A 130 23.13 -13.68 30.61
N SER A 131 21.82 -13.66 30.29
CA SER A 131 21.32 -13.04 29.04
C SER A 131 21.26 -11.51 29.08
N SER A 132 21.43 -10.89 30.25
CA SER A 132 21.30 -9.44 30.43
C SER A 132 22.41 -8.62 29.74
N SER A 133 23.59 -9.20 29.52
CA SER A 133 24.69 -8.51 28.81
C SER A 133 24.46 -8.49 27.30
N ASN A 134 24.09 -9.64 26.73
CA ASN A 134 23.84 -9.77 25.29
C ASN A 134 22.63 -8.93 24.86
N ASN A 135 21.56 -8.93 25.67
CA ASN A 135 20.37 -8.13 25.39
C ASN A 135 20.61 -6.62 25.56
N ALA A 136 21.49 -6.21 26.48
CA ALA A 136 21.86 -4.81 26.64
C ALA A 136 22.63 -4.28 25.41
N ASP A 137 23.45 -5.11 24.79
CA ASP A 137 24.18 -4.73 23.59
C ASP A 137 23.29 -4.73 22.34
N GLU A 138 22.32 -5.66 22.24
CA GLU A 138 21.26 -5.61 21.22
C GLU A 138 20.37 -4.35 21.37
N LEU A 139 19.99 -3.98 22.58
CA LEU A 139 19.24 -2.74 22.85
C LEU A 139 20.02 -1.49 22.45
N LYS A 140 21.34 -1.45 22.69
CA LYS A 140 22.19 -0.35 22.22
C LYS A 140 22.23 -0.30 20.69
N ARG A 141 22.34 -1.45 20.01
CA ARG A 141 22.34 -1.53 18.54
C ARG A 141 21.03 -1.03 17.95
N ILE A 142 19.90 -1.48 18.47
CA ILE A 142 18.57 -1.02 18.03
C ILE A 142 18.44 0.49 18.26
N LYS A 143 18.85 0.99 19.44
CA LYS A 143 18.81 2.43 19.74
C LYS A 143 19.66 3.24 18.76
N THR A 144 20.86 2.77 18.43
CA THR A 144 21.73 3.43 17.46
C THR A 144 21.15 3.43 16.05
N LEU A 145 20.51 2.32 15.63
CA LEU A 145 19.85 2.23 14.33
C LEU A 145 18.64 3.16 14.25
N VAL A 146 17.83 3.23 15.31
CA VAL A 146 16.69 4.14 15.39
C VAL A 146 17.16 5.60 15.30
N THR A 147 18.24 5.97 16.00
CA THR A 147 18.79 7.34 15.91
C THR A 147 19.40 7.64 14.55
N ASP A 148 20.00 6.66 13.88
CA ASP A 148 20.52 6.81 12.51
C ASP A 148 19.39 7.02 11.52
N ILE A 149 18.35 6.18 11.57
CA ILE A 149 17.13 6.32 10.75
C ILE A 149 16.49 7.70 10.95
N GLN A 150 16.35 8.14 12.20
CA GLN A 150 15.80 9.46 12.54
C GLN A 150 16.62 10.59 11.87
N THR A 151 17.94 10.47 11.90
CA THR A 151 18.87 11.46 11.32
C THR A 151 18.79 11.46 9.80
N ARG A 152 18.71 10.29 9.17
CA ARG A 152 18.54 10.15 7.72
C ARG A 152 17.19 10.67 7.24
N PHE A 153 16.14 10.52 8.04
CA PHE A 153 14.83 11.09 7.75
C PHE A 153 14.87 12.62 7.76
N VAL A 154 15.48 13.24 8.78
CA VAL A 154 15.66 14.70 8.86
C VAL A 154 16.51 15.23 7.68
N GLN A 155 17.55 14.49 7.29
CA GLN A 155 18.35 14.83 6.10
C GLN A 155 17.56 14.74 4.79
N MET A 156 16.69 13.74 4.67
CA MET A 156 15.82 13.58 3.51
C MET A 156 14.82 14.74 3.41
N GLU A 157 14.22 15.12 4.52
CA GLU A 157 13.30 16.26 4.61
C GLU A 157 13.96 17.57 4.17
N THR A 158 15.15 17.89 4.71
CA THR A 158 15.91 19.09 4.31
C THR A 158 16.38 19.09 2.85
N ARG A 159 16.48 17.92 2.22
CA ARG A 159 16.77 17.81 0.78
C ARG A 159 15.51 18.01 -0.06
N CYS A 160 14.37 17.51 0.41
CA CYS A 160 13.07 17.72 -0.23
C CYS A 160 12.71 19.21 -0.22
N ASP A 161 12.86 19.88 0.92
CA ASP A 161 12.61 21.31 1.06
C ASP A 161 13.49 22.15 0.12
N ARG A 162 14.76 21.79 -0.01
CA ARG A 162 15.70 22.43 -0.95
C ARG A 162 15.29 22.24 -2.42
N TRP A 163 14.85 21.03 -2.76
CA TRP A 163 14.35 20.75 -4.12
C TRP A 163 13.09 21.55 -4.43
N ILE A 164 12.20 21.71 -3.45
CA ILE A 164 10.97 22.50 -3.59
C ILE A 164 11.32 23.99 -3.77
N THR A 165 12.31 24.53 -3.04
CA THR A 165 12.77 25.91 -3.24
C THR A 165 13.38 26.13 -4.61
N ASP A 166 14.26 25.22 -5.06
CA ASP A 166 14.92 25.32 -6.37
C ASP A 166 13.90 25.26 -7.53
N MET A 167 12.81 24.49 -7.36
CA MET A 167 11.71 24.43 -8.35
C MET A 167 10.84 25.70 -8.39
N LYS A 168 10.77 26.47 -7.30
CA LYS A 168 10.03 27.74 -7.26
C LYS A 168 10.81 28.90 -7.86
N GLU A 169 12.14 28.78 -7.96
CA GLU A 169 13.03 29.81 -8.52
C GLU A 169 13.35 29.60 -10.02
N ALA A 170 12.93 28.48 -10.62
CA ALA A 170 13.14 28.12 -12.04
C ALA A 170 11.88 28.35 -12.91
#